data_AF-A0A969PVT2-F1
#
_entry.id   AF-A0A969PVT2-F1
#
_cell.length_a   1.000
_cell.length_b   1.000
_cell.length_c   1.000
_cell.angle_alpha   90.00
_cell.angle_beta   90.00
_cell.angle_gamma   90.00
#
_symmetry.space_group_name_H-M   'P 1'
#
loop_
_entity.id
_entity.type
_entity.pdbx_description
1 polymer ?
#
loop_
_entity_poly.entity_id
_entity_poly.type
_entity_poly.pdbx_seq_one_letter_code
_entity_poly.pdbx_strand_id
1 'polypeptide(L)'
;MSCQKILSAFCDRHPQIQLDILESCTEELVESLNKAEIDIAFLHPPLRANFLEMLPLGQESFAIALPIDHPLASQKKFNLPI
;
A
#
# COMPACT_ATOMS: atom_id res chain seq x y z
N MET A 1 -6.13 -2.41 -1.04
CA MET A 1 -5.93 -2.57 0.42
C MET A 1 -5.82 -1.19 1.01
N SER A 2 -6.93 -0.57 1.41
CA SER A 2 -6.88 0.71 2.12
C SER A 2 -6.28 0.43 3.52
N CYS A 3 -4.98 0.69 3.70
CA CYS A 3 -4.25 0.49 4.96
C CYS A 3 -4.95 1.14 6.16
N GLN A 4 -5.80 2.14 5.91
CA GLN A 4 -6.70 2.79 6.86
C GLN A 4 -7.48 1.83 7.78
N LYS A 5 -8.00 0.71 7.27
CA LYS A 5 -8.75 -0.24 8.12
C LYS A 5 -7.85 -0.99 9.10
N ILE A 6 -6.62 -1.30 8.69
CA ILE A 6 -5.64 -1.98 9.54
C ILE A 6 -5.21 -1.04 10.68
N LEU A 7 -4.91 0.22 10.34
CA LEU A 7 -4.52 1.23 11.32
C LEU A 7 -5.63 1.50 12.34
N SER A 8 -6.88 1.67 11.88
CA SER A 8 -8.02 1.85 12.77
C SER A 8 -8.17 0.68 13.75
N ALA A 9 -8.17 -0.56 13.25
CA ALA A 9 -8.33 -1.74 14.10
C ALA A 9 -7.18 -1.92 15.09
N PHE A 10 -5.96 -1.47 14.74
CA PHE A 10 -4.81 -1.49 15.63
C PHE A 10 -4.96 -0.47 16.77
N CYS A 11 -5.32 0.77 16.45
CA CYS A 11 -5.57 1.80 17.47
C CYS A 11 -6.71 1.43 18.42
N ASP A 12 -7.79 0.85 17.90
CA ASP A 12 -8.93 0.38 18.72
C ASP A 12 -8.51 -0.70 19.72
N ARG A 13 -7.60 -1.60 19.31
CA ARG A 13 -7.09 -2.69 20.15
C ARG A 13 -6.02 -2.23 21.14
N HIS A 14 -5.28 -1.16 20.81
CA HIS A 14 -4.15 -0.66 21.58
C HIS A 14 -4.28 0.85 21.85
N PRO A 15 -5.23 1.28 22.71
CA PRO A 15 -5.57 2.69 22.88
C PRO A 15 -4.48 3.54 23.56
N GLN A 16 -3.43 2.91 24.10
CA GLN A 16 -2.29 3.60 24.73
C GLN A 16 -1.17 3.89 23.73
N ILE A 17 -1.24 3.37 22.51
CA ILE A 17 -0.24 3.62 21.47
C ILE A 17 -0.55 4.95 20.80
N GLN A 18 0.46 5.82 20.70
CA GLN A 18 0.43 6.95 19.78
C GLN A 18 0.98 6.48 18.44
N LEU A 19 0.21 6.68 17.37
CA LEU A 19 0.59 6.32 16.02
C LEU A 19 0.92 7.59 15.23
N ASP A 20 2.15 7.69 14.74
CA ASP A 20 2.58 8.74 13.82
C ASP A 20 2.57 8.17 12.39
N ILE A 21 1.79 8.77 11.50
CA ILE A 21 1.63 8.32 10.11
C ILE A 21 2.33 9.30 9.18
N LEU A 22 3.23 8.77 8.37
CA LEU A 22 3.91 9.49 7.29
C LEU A 22 3.48 8.89 5.94
N GLU A 23 2.99 9.74 5.04
CA GLU A 23 2.75 9.38 3.65
C GLU A 23 3.84 10.01 2.79
N SER A 24 4.60 9.17 2.08
CA SER A 24 5.57 9.62 1.08
C SER A 24 5.78 8.57 -0.02
N CYS A 25 6.66 8.86 -0.97
CA CYS A 25 7.08 7.93 -2.00
C CYS A 25 7.92 6.77 -1.43
N THR A 26 7.95 5.66 -2.17
CA THR A 26 8.66 4.43 -1.78
C THR A 26 10.13 4.68 -1.47
N GLU A 27 10.82 5.49 -2.28
CA GLU A 27 12.24 5.79 -2.10
C GLU A 27 12.51 6.51 -0.77
N GLU A 28 11.70 7.52 -0.44
CA GLU A 28 11.82 8.27 0.81
C GLU A 28 11.51 7.40 2.03
N LEU A 29 10.47 6.56 1.96
CA LEU A 29 10.13 5.64 3.05
C LEU A 29 11.24 4.62 3.32
N VAL A 30 11.88 4.09 2.27
CA VAL A 30 13.03 3.19 2.39
C VAL A 30 14.23 3.90 3.02
N GLU A 31 14.47 5.17 2.66
CA GLU A 31 15.54 5.96 3.27
C GLU A 31 15.26 6.27 4.75
N SER A 32 14.02 6.63 5.11
CA SER A 32 13.62 6.86 6.49
C SER A 32 13.70 5.60 7.35
N LEU A 33 13.38 4.41 6.82
CA LEU A 33 13.65 3.13 7.49
C LEU A 33 15.15 2.94 7.74
N ASN A 34 15.98 3.21 6.73
CA ASN A 34 17.43 3.07 6.85
C ASN A 34 18.04 4.06 7.88
N LYS A 35 17.43 5.23 8.06
CA LYS A 35 17.81 6.23 9.06
C LYS A 35 17.16 6.01 10.43
N ALA A 36 16.32 5.00 10.58
CA ALA A 36 15.51 4.73 11.78
C ALA A 36 14.61 5.91 12.19
N GLU A 37 14.11 6.67 11.21
CA GLU A 37 13.14 7.75 11.42
C GLU A 37 11.70 7.22 11.50
N ILE A 38 11.46 6.04 10.92
CA ILE A 38 10.21 5.29 11.01
C ILE A 38 10.51 3.83 11.32
N ASP A 39 9.60 3.16 12.00
CA ASP A 39 9.78 1.75 12.41
C ASP A 39 9.33 0.76 11.33
N ILE A 40 8.25 1.10 10.60
CA ILE A 40 7.58 0.21 9.64
C ILE A 40 7.08 1.04 8.45
N ALA A 41 7.15 0.47 7.24
CA ALA A 41 6.54 1.05 6.06
C ALA A 41 5.69 0.03 5.28
N PHE A 42 4.62 0.50 4.64
CA PHE A 42 3.88 -0.27 3.64
C PHE A 42 4.51 -0.03 2.27
N LEU A 43 5.03 -1.08 1.64
CA LEU A 43 5.79 -0.98 0.39
C LEU A 43 5.29 -2.02 -0.63
N HIS A 44 5.36 -1.68 -1.92
CA HIS A 44 5.03 -2.58 -3.02
C HIS A 44 6.30 -3.10 -3.69
N PRO A 45 6.54 -4.43 -3.72
CA PRO A 45 7.68 -5.00 -4.43
C PRO A 45 7.53 -4.89 -5.96
N PRO A 46 8.64 -4.93 -6.73
CA PRO A 46 10.01 -5.19 -6.30
C PRO A 46 10.77 -3.94 -5.82
N LEU A 47 11.59 -4.10 -4.77
CA LEU A 47 12.40 -3.06 -4.17
C LEU A 47 13.86 -3.52 -4.11
N ARG A 48 14.81 -2.59 -4.25
CA ARG A 48 16.25 -2.86 -4.03
C ARG A 48 16.63 -2.48 -2.59
N ALA A 49 16.12 -3.24 -1.63
CA ALA A 49 16.32 -2.95 -0.20
C ALA A 49 16.65 -4.24 0.58
N ASN A 50 17.85 -4.79 0.36
CA ASN A 50 18.27 -6.07 0.95
C ASN A 50 18.41 -6.03 2.49
N PHE A 51 18.44 -4.83 3.07
CA PHE A 51 18.52 -4.63 4.51
C PHE A 51 17.15 -4.69 5.20
N LEU A 52 16.06 -4.74 4.42
CA LEU A 52 14.70 -4.80 4.95
C LEU A 52 14.18 -6.23 4.98
N GLU A 53 13.57 -6.60 6.10
CA GLU A 53 12.67 -7.75 6.15
C GLU A 53 11.30 -7.33 5.62
N MET A 54 10.74 -8.10 4.69
CA MET A 54 9.43 -7.82 4.11
C MET A 54 8.42 -8.89 4.50
N LEU A 55 7.29 -8.47 5.07
CA LEU A 55 6.14 -9.33 5.36
C LEU A 55 5.03 -9.09 4.33
N PRO A 56 4.65 -10.09 3.50
CA PRO A 56 3.54 -9.94 2.56
C PRO A 56 2.21 -9.77 3.31
N LEU A 57 1.53 -8.64 3.08
CA LEU A 57 0.22 -8.37 3.68
C LEU A 57 -0.95 -8.75 2.77
N GLY A 58 -0.71 -8.83 1.46
CA GLY A 58 -1.71 -9.22 0.47
C GLY A 58 -1.32 -8.80 -0.94
N GLN A 59 -2.22 -9.06 -1.88
CA GLN A 59 -2.07 -8.68 -3.27
C GLN A 59 -3.17 -7.69 -3.65
N GLU A 60 -2.81 -6.65 -4.38
CA GLU A 60 -3.76 -5.73 -5.00
C GLU A 60 -3.86 -6.04 -6.49
N SER A 61 -5.08 -6.17 -6.99
CA SER A 61 -5.32 -6.31 -8.42
C SER A 61 -5.45 -4.93 -9.05
N PHE A 62 -4.76 -4.71 -10.17
CA PHE A 62 -5.02 -3.55 -11.01
C PHE A 62 -6.43 -3.62 -11.59
N ALA A 63 -7.07 -2.47 -11.68
CA ALA A 63 -8.36 -2.29 -12.33
C ALA A 63 -8.29 -1.05 -13.23
N ILE A 64 -9.14 -1.00 -14.26
CA ILE A 64 -9.29 0.20 -15.08
C ILE A 64 -10.41 1.06 -14.51
N ALA A 65 -10.12 2.34 -14.29
CA ALA A 65 -11.12 3.35 -14.02
C ALA A 65 -11.70 3.87 -15.35
N LEU A 66 -13.00 3.72 -15.54
CA LEU A 66 -13.72 4.16 -16.73
C LEU A 66 -14.86 5.10 -16.33
N PRO A 67 -15.22 6.08 -17.19
CA PRO A 67 -16.50 6.77 -17.07
C PRO A 67 -17.65 5.77 -17.06
N ILE A 68 -18.73 6.09 -16.34
CA ILE A 68 -19.89 5.18 -16.22
C ILE A 68 -20.53 4.83 -17.57
N ASP A 69 -20.48 5.78 -18.52
CA ASP A 69 -21.03 5.62 -19.86
C ASP A 69 -20.04 5.03 -20.88
N HIS A 70 -18.83 4.63 -20.44
CA HIS A 70 -17.86 4.03 -21.34
C HIS A 70 -18.34 2.66 -21.83
N PRO A 71 -18.23 2.31 -23.13
CA PRO A 71 -18.71 1.02 -23.65
C PRO A 71 -18.18 -0.21 -22.89
N LEU A 72 -16.93 -0.14 -22.42
CA LEU A 72 -16.30 -1.20 -21.63
C LEU A 72 -16.70 -1.21 -20.15
N ALA A 73 -17.37 -0.18 -19.63
CA ALA A 73 -17.80 -0.14 -18.22
C ALA A 73 -18.80 -1.25 -17.87
N SER A 74 -19.56 -1.74 -18.87
CA SER A 74 -20.46 -2.88 -18.72
C SER A 74 -19.76 -4.24 -18.76
N GLN A 75 -18.47 -4.29 -19.12
CA GLN A 75 -17.72 -5.53 -19.29
C GLN A 75 -16.93 -5.88 -18.03
N LYS A 76 -17.12 -7.10 -17.51
CA LYS A 76 -16.39 -7.59 -16.32
C LYS A 76 -14.92 -7.92 -16.58
N LYS A 77 -14.58 -8.19 -17.85
CA LYS A 77 -13.23 -8.55 -18.29
C LYS A 77 -13.03 -8.00 -19.69
N PHE A 78 -11.85 -7.50 -19.97
CA PHE A 78 -11.39 -7.13 -21.31
C PHE A 78 -9.97 -7.66 -21.45
N ASN A 79 -9.54 -7.93 -22.68
CA ASN A 79 -8.18 -8.34 -22.93
C ASN A 79 -7.31 -7.10 -23.12
N LEU A 80 -6.18 -7.05 -22.43
CA LEU A 80 -5.10 -6.13 -22.76
C LEU A 80 -4.43 -6.66 -24.03
N PRO A 81 -4.42 -5.91 -25.15
CA PRO A 81 -3.55 -6.24 -26.26
C PRO A 81 -2.11 -6.02 -25.76
N ILE A 82 -1.37 -7.11 -25.64
CA ILE A 82 0.05 -7.11 -25.29
C ILE A 82 0.85 -6.85 -26.56
#